data_AF-K1UQU3-F1
#
_entry.id   AF-K1UQU3-F1
#
_cell.length_a   1.000
_cell.length_b   1.000
_cell.length_c   1.000
_cell.angle_alpha   90.00
_cell.angle_beta   90.00
_cell.angle_gamma   90.00
#
_symmetry.space_group_name_H-M   'P 1'
#
loop_
_entity.id
_entity.type
_entity.pdbx_description
1 polymer ?
#
loop_
_entity_poly.entity_id
_entity_poly.type
_entity_poly.pdbx_seq_one_letter_code
_entity_poly.pdbx_strand_id
1 'polypeptide(L)'
;MVKNSGYMFITGPDVVKSVTQEEVSKEDLGGVGVHMTKSGVAHLSAENDIECINYIRELISYLPGNNMEEPPFVATSDSPTRLTPELSNLVPTNPNQPYDI
;
A
#
# COMPACT_ATOMS: atom_id res chain seq x y z
N MET A 1 3.47 -6.27 -2.84
CA MET A 1 3.94 -6.97 -4.05
C MET A 1 5.23 -6.32 -4.53
N VAL A 2 6.11 -7.06 -5.21
CA VAL A 2 7.38 -6.51 -5.74
C VAL A 2 7.21 -6.16 -7.21
N LYS A 3 7.60 -4.95 -7.60
CA LYS A 3 7.48 -4.46 -8.98
C LYS A 3 8.28 -5.33 -9.94
N ASN A 4 7.73 -5.55 -11.14
CA ASN A 4 8.33 -6.32 -12.24
C ASN A 4 8.58 -7.83 -11.98
N SER A 5 8.48 -8.32 -10.73
CA SER A 5 8.65 -9.73 -10.40
C SER A 5 7.39 -10.38 -9.80
N GLY A 6 6.51 -9.59 -9.19
CA GLY A 6 5.26 -10.07 -8.59
C GLY A 6 4.04 -9.90 -9.50
N TYR A 7 3.31 -10.99 -9.71
CA TYR A 7 2.01 -11.01 -10.39
C TYR A 7 1.07 -12.06 -9.78
N MET A 8 -0.24 -11.82 -9.80
CA MET A 8 -1.27 -12.75 -9.31
C MET A 8 -2.50 -12.74 -10.21
N PHE A 9 -3.10 -13.90 -10.46
CA PHE A 9 -4.37 -14.03 -11.18
C PHE A 9 -4.95 -15.43 -10.93
N ILE A 10 -6.27 -15.56 -10.98
CA ILE A 10 -6.95 -16.87 -10.84
C ILE A 10 -6.76 -17.69 -12.12
N THR A 11 -6.85 -17.04 -13.28
CA THR A 11 -6.75 -17.66 -14.59
C THR A 11 -5.68 -16.94 -15.40
N GLY A 12 -4.74 -17.69 -15.97
CA GLY A 12 -3.58 -17.12 -16.65
C GLY A 12 -3.88 -16.60 -18.07
N PRO A 13 -2.97 -15.79 -18.65
CA PRO A 13 -3.16 -15.15 -19.95
C PRO A 13 -3.47 -16.13 -21.10
N ASP A 14 -2.85 -17.32 -21.11
CA ASP A 14 -3.07 -18.31 -22.17
C ASP A 14 -4.52 -18.83 -22.19
N VAL A 15 -5.13 -18.96 -21.01
CA VAL A 15 -6.53 -19.39 -20.87
C VAL A 15 -7.46 -18.23 -21.24
N VAL A 16 -7.15 -17.00 -20.82
CA VAL A 16 -7.88 -15.80 -21.26
C VAL A 16 -7.88 -15.73 -22.79
N LYS A 17 -6.72 -15.85 -23.44
CA LYS A 17 -6.60 -15.85 -24.90
C LYS A 17 -7.42 -16.93 -25.57
N SER A 18 -7.38 -18.18 -25.08
CA SER A 18 -8.11 -19.27 -25.72
C SER A 18 -9.64 -19.15 -25.60
N VAL A 19 -10.14 -18.57 -24.50
CA VAL A 19 -11.59 -18.47 -24.23
C VAL A 19 -12.19 -17.16 -24.72
N THR A 20 -11.53 -16.02 -24.47
CA THR A 20 -12.06 -14.69 -24.79
C THR A 20 -11.48 -14.09 -26.07
N GLN A 21 -10.45 -14.74 -26.67
CA GLN A 21 -9.67 -14.20 -27.79
C GLN A 21 -8.95 -12.88 -27.47
N GLU A 22 -8.81 -12.54 -26.19
CA GLU A 22 -8.08 -11.36 -25.72
C GLU A 22 -6.62 -11.72 -25.42
N GLU A 23 -5.69 -10.96 -26.00
CA GLU A 23 -4.27 -11.10 -25.74
C GLU A 23 -3.83 -10.06 -24.71
N VAL A 24 -3.43 -10.53 -23.53
CA VAL A 24 -3.03 -9.70 -22.39
C VAL A 24 -1.72 -10.22 -21.82
N SER A 25 -0.83 -9.32 -21.38
CA SER A 25 0.42 -9.72 -20.75
C SER A 25 0.19 -10.12 -19.28
N LYS A 26 1.17 -10.79 -18.65
CA LYS A 26 1.10 -11.08 -17.20
C LYS A 26 1.03 -9.81 -16.35
N GLU A 27 1.78 -8.78 -16.76
CA GLU A 27 1.81 -7.50 -16.05
C GLU A 27 0.48 -6.75 -16.18
N ASP A 28 -0.11 -6.75 -17.38
CA ASP A 28 -1.38 -6.08 -17.63
C ASP A 28 -2.58 -6.83 -17.03
N LEU A 29 -2.47 -8.15 -16.88
CA LEU A 29 -3.53 -8.98 -16.29
C LEU A 29 -3.53 -8.94 -14.76
N GLY A 30 -2.36 -8.98 -14.14
CA GLY A 30 -2.24 -9.19 -12.69
C GLY A 30 -0.94 -8.70 -12.08
N GLY A 31 -0.26 -7.75 -12.73
CA GLY A 31 0.93 -7.11 -12.21
C GLY A 31 0.63 -6.17 -11.04
N VAL A 32 1.69 -5.56 -10.52
CA VAL A 32 1.61 -4.69 -9.34
C VAL A 32 0.73 -3.47 -9.60
N GLY A 33 0.84 -2.85 -10.79
CA GLY A 33 0.04 -1.70 -11.14
C GLY A 33 -1.47 -1.97 -11.10
N VAL A 34 -1.88 -3.15 -11.60
CA VAL A 34 -3.28 -3.60 -11.59
C VAL A 34 -3.80 -3.76 -10.16
N HIS A 35 -3.03 -4.44 -9.31
CA HIS A 35 -3.47 -4.76 -7.96
C HIS A 35 -3.39 -3.59 -6.97
N MET A 36 -2.49 -2.63 -7.19
CA MET A 36 -2.36 -1.43 -6.36
C MET A 36 -3.39 -0.34 -6.69
N THR A 37 -3.76 -0.20 -7.97
CA THR A 37 -4.54 0.98 -8.42
C THR A 37 -5.96 0.67 -8.88
N LYS A 38 -6.22 -0.57 -9.35
CA LYS A 38 -7.53 -0.94 -9.93
C LYS A 38 -8.26 -1.96 -9.07
N SER A 39 -7.63 -3.09 -8.76
CA SER A 39 -8.33 -4.19 -8.08
C SER A 39 -8.30 -4.10 -6.55
N GLY A 40 -7.37 -3.33 -5.98
CA GLY A 40 -7.21 -3.18 -4.52
C GLY A 40 -6.75 -4.44 -3.79
N VAL A 41 -6.22 -5.43 -4.50
CA VAL A 41 -5.77 -6.72 -3.92
C VAL A 41 -4.41 -6.55 -3.21
N ALA A 42 -3.58 -5.61 -3.65
CA ALA A 42 -2.31 -5.29 -3.03
C ALA A 42 -2.40 -3.98 -2.24
N HIS A 43 -1.88 -4.00 -1.01
CA HIS A 43 -1.85 -2.82 -0.13
C HIS A 43 -0.55 -2.01 -0.25
N LEU A 44 0.55 -2.68 -0.59
CA LEU A 44 1.89 -2.08 -0.70
C LEU A 44 2.61 -2.61 -1.94
N SER A 45 3.39 -1.74 -2.58
CA SER A 45 4.33 -2.10 -3.64
C SER A 45 5.76 -1.77 -3.22
N ALA A 46 6.68 -2.70 -3.43
CA ALA A 46 8.11 -2.51 -3.24
C ALA A 46 8.86 -2.56 -4.58
N GLU A 47 9.96 -1.85 -4.72
CA GLU A 47 10.83 -1.89 -5.90
C GLU A 47 11.61 -3.21 -6.00
N ASN A 48 11.93 -3.83 -4.86
CA ASN A 48 12.67 -5.09 -4.80
C ASN A 48 12.34 -5.90 -3.53
N ASP A 49 12.86 -7.13 -3.47
CA ASP A 49 12.60 -8.08 -2.38
C ASP A 49 13.11 -7.58 -1.02
N ILE A 50 14.25 -6.89 -0.98
CA ILE A 50 14.83 -6.37 0.28
C ILE A 50 13.92 -5.30 0.86
N GLU A 51 13.45 -4.37 0.04
CA GLU A 51 12.51 -3.34 0.45
C GLU A 51 11.17 -3.95 0.89
N CYS A 52 10.67 -4.97 0.18
CA CYS A 52 9.46 -5.69 0.55
C CYS A 52 9.58 -6.29 1.96
N ILE A 53 10.71 -6.94 2.26
CA ILE A 53 10.99 -7.50 3.59
C ILE A 53 11.06 -6.39 4.64
N ASN A 54 11.65 -5.24 4.33
CA ASN A 54 11.71 -4.10 5.25
C ASN A 54 10.30 -3.56 5.56
N TYR A 55 9.43 -3.40 4.56
CA TYR A 55 8.03 -3.01 4.79
C TYR A 55 7.28 -4.02 5.65
N ILE A 56 7.52 -5.31 5.47
CA ILE A 56 6.91 -6.35 6.32
C ILE A 56 7.39 -6.21 7.77
N ARG A 57 8.69 -5.99 7.99
CA ARG A 57 9.25 -5.80 9.34
C ARG A 57 8.70 -4.54 10.00
N GLU A 58 8.59 -3.45 9.25
CA GLU A 58 7.99 -2.20 9.72
C GLU A 58 6.52 -2.38 10.07
N LEU A 59 5.72 -2.99 9.19
CA LEU A 59 4.30 -3.28 9.46
C LEU A 59 4.13 -4.09 10.76
N ILE A 60 4.91 -5.16 10.91
CA ILE A 60 4.86 -6.01 12.11
C ILE A 60 5.25 -5.23 13.37
N SER A 61 6.12 -4.23 13.28
CA SER A 61 6.49 -3.41 14.45
C SER A 61 5.33 -2.60 15.05
N TYR A 62 4.28 -2.35 14.26
CA TYR A 62 3.06 -1.67 14.70
C TYR A 62 1.97 -2.63 15.24
N LEU A 63 2.06 -3.93 14.96
CA LEU A 63 0.99 -4.90 15.24
C LEU A 63 1.25 -5.67 16.54
N PRO A 64 0.21 -5.95 17.35
CA PRO A 64 0.33 -6.87 18.47
C PRO A 64 0.54 -8.31 17.97
N GLY A 65 1.05 -9.19 18.85
CA GLY A 65 1.25 -10.60 18.50
C GLY A 65 -0.05 -11.35 18.19
N ASN A 66 -1.17 -10.88 18.74
CA ASN A 66 -2.51 -11.42 18.54
C ASN A 66 -3.57 -10.40 19.00
N ASN A 67 -4.86 -10.76 18.91
CA ASN A 67 -5.98 -9.88 19.24
C ASN A 67 -6.23 -9.69 20.76
N MET A 68 -5.46 -10.34 21.64
CA MET A 68 -5.57 -10.23 23.10
C MET A 68 -4.46 -9.37 23.71
N GLU A 69 -3.53 -8.89 22.90
CA GLU A 69 -2.38 -8.08 23.32
C GLU A 69 -2.52 -6.63 22.86
N GLU A 70 -1.95 -5.71 23.64
CA GLU A 70 -1.78 -4.32 23.21
C GLU A 70 -0.67 -4.20 22.15
N PRO A 71 -0.74 -3.20 21.25
CA PRO A 71 0.32 -2.96 20.28
C PRO A 71 1.67 -2.67 20.99
N PRO A 72 2.81 -3.00 20.35
CA PRO A 72 4.13 -2.77 20.93
C PRO A 72 4.36 -1.29 21.30
N PHE A 73 4.78 -1.03 22.54
CA PHE A 73 5.18 0.30 22.96
C PHE A 73 6.62 0.62 22.51
N VAL A 74 6.80 1.81 21.94
CA VAL A 74 8.13 2.35 21.59
C VAL A 74 8.29 3.70 22.27
N ALA A 75 9.36 3.85 23.05
CA ALA A 75 9.68 5.13 23.67
C ALA A 75 9.97 6.19 22.59
N THR A 76 9.30 7.32 22.67
CA THR A 76 9.50 8.47 21.77
C THR A 76 10.00 9.67 22.56
N SER A 77 10.82 10.49 21.90
CA SER A 77 11.24 11.80 22.40
C SER A 77 10.27 12.92 22.00
N ASP A 78 9.26 12.65 21.18
CA ASP A 78 8.26 13.65 20.80
C ASP A 78 7.32 13.94 21.98
N SER A 79 7.05 15.23 22.21
CA SER A 79 6.20 15.66 23.31
C SER A 79 4.72 15.48 22.93
N PRO A 80 3.91 14.86 23.79
CA PRO A 80 2.46 14.77 23.55
C PRO A 80 1.77 16.14 23.56
N THR A 81 2.45 17.20 23.99
CA THR A 81 1.94 18.58 24.03
C THR A 81 2.63 19.52 23.05
N ARG A 82 3.38 18.99 22.06
CA ARG A 82 4.00 19.81 21.01
C ARG A 82 2.93 20.63 20.26
N LEU A 83 3.14 21.93 20.17
CA LEU A 83 2.28 22.82 19.39
C LEU A 83 2.65 22.78 17.91
N THR A 84 1.63 22.82 17.05
CA THR A 84 1.75 22.81 15.58
C THR A 84 1.00 24.01 14.98
N PRO A 85 1.47 25.25 15.20
CA PRO A 85 0.78 26.47 14.74
C PRO A 85 0.53 26.50 13.23
N GLU A 86 1.35 25.81 12.44
CA GLU A 86 1.21 25.64 10.99
C GLU A 86 -0.16 25.05 10.58
N LEU A 87 -0.78 24.21 11.41
CA LEU A 87 -2.09 23.61 11.12
C LEU A 87 -3.22 24.65 11.09
N SER A 88 -3.03 25.79 11.74
CA SER A 88 -4.04 26.87 11.75
C SER A 88 -4.26 27.47 10.35
N ASN A 89 -3.29 27.30 9.45
CA ASN A 89 -3.35 27.79 8.07
C ASN A 89 -3.45 26.67 7.03
N LEU A 90 -3.58 25.41 7.45
CA LEU A 90 -3.60 24.26 6.54
C LEU A 90 -4.89 24.22 5.71
N VAL A 91 -6.04 24.49 6.35
CA VAL A 91 -7.35 24.41 5.72
C VAL A 91 -7.61 25.68 4.89
N PRO A 92 -7.81 25.57 3.57
CA PRO A 92 -8.11 26.71 2.73
C PRO A 92 -9.44 27.37 3.11
N THR A 93 -9.52 28.70 2.99
CA THR A 93 -10.77 29.44 3.22
C THR A 93 -11.81 29.17 2.14
N ASN A 94 -11.37 28.78 0.94
CA ASN A 94 -12.25 28.35 -0.15
C ASN A 94 -12.66 26.88 0.06
N PRO A 95 -13.96 26.58 0.27
CA PRO A 95 -14.41 25.21 0.55
C PRO A 95 -14.23 24.23 -0.63
N ASN A 96 -13.99 24.74 -1.84
CA ASN A 96 -13.74 23.91 -3.03
C ASN A 96 -12.24 23.70 -3.30
N GLN A 97 -11.36 24.33 -2.54
CA GLN A 97 -9.92 24.17 -2.71
C GLN A 97 -9.45 22.96 -1.89
N PRO A 98 -8.81 21.95 -2.53
CA PRO A 98 -8.25 20.83 -1.80
C PRO A 98 -6.99 21.21 -1.05
N TYR A 99 -6.60 20.37 -0.10
CA TYR A 99 -5.32 20.41 0.60
C TYR A 99 -4.84 18.97 0.85
N ASP A 100 -3.56 18.84 1.23
CA ASP A 100 -2.95 17.55 1.55
C ASP A 100 -3.24 17.18 3.01
N ILE A 101 -3.82 15.99 3.23
CA ILE A 101 -4.25 15.49 4.55
C ILE A 101 -3.14 14.69 5.20
#